data_AF-A0A7H2V904-F1
#
_entry.id   AF-A0A7H2V904-F1
#
_cell.length_a   1.000
_cell.length_b   1.000
_cell.length_c   1.000
_cell.angle_alpha   90.00
_cell.angle_beta   90.00
_cell.angle_gamma   90.00
#
_symmetry.space_group_name_H-M   'P 1'
#
loop_
_entity.id
_entity.type
_entity.pdbx_description
1 polymer ?
#
loop_
_entity_poly.entity_id
_entity_poly.type
_entity_poly.pdbx_seq_one_letter_code
_entity_poly.pdbx_strand_id
1 'polypeptide(L)'
;MQNDSNVEMKQTEISNPEYVLTIETHEGLMLTHPLSMEEAKVIGKMALSGTARKDLLKNFFHSVKDKYAEFSHIKKWLESILASTKTEFFTVQMEKIDPPQAEIPAYLQCEPRIYTLKSKNDFNEIFEATIEIKIKCTDNHISEVFQSWFGSDSTSISQQLLKNSKGDKLLFILKLIAWQTTTYCIENDVVIDWADLNKWLLNNEILKGFQDCFEISTIDFDIFLGHEHFEIVEGVNN
;
A
#
# COMPACT_ATOMS: atom_id res chain seq x y z
N MET A 1 -2.35 -1.43 -55.26
CA MET A 1 -1.88 -1.99 -53.97
C MET A 1 -2.24 -0.95 -52.93
N GLN A 2 -3.16 -1.30 -52.03
CA GLN A 2 -3.80 -0.39 -51.07
C GLN A 2 -2.84 -0.03 -49.93
N ASN A 3 -2.95 1.24 -49.50
CA ASN A 3 -2.33 1.83 -48.32
C ASN A 3 -2.95 1.23 -47.05
N ASP A 4 -2.11 0.63 -46.20
CA ASP A 4 -2.43 0.39 -44.79
C ASP A 4 -1.86 1.54 -43.96
N SER A 5 -2.69 2.57 -43.73
CA SER A 5 -2.42 3.62 -42.77
C SER A 5 -2.82 3.12 -41.39
N ASN A 6 -1.83 2.61 -40.65
CA ASN A 6 -1.96 2.25 -39.25
C ASN A 6 -2.12 3.56 -38.45
N VAL A 7 -3.36 3.88 -38.06
CA VAL A 7 -3.65 5.04 -37.23
C VAL A 7 -3.38 4.66 -35.78
N GLU A 8 -2.16 4.94 -35.31
CA GLU A 8 -1.84 4.95 -33.88
C GLU A 8 -2.65 6.08 -33.22
N MET A 9 -3.72 5.70 -32.54
CA MET A 9 -4.49 6.60 -31.70
C MET A 9 -3.71 6.84 -30.41
N LYS A 10 -3.22 8.08 -30.22
CA LYS A 10 -2.68 8.51 -28.92
C LYS A 10 -3.78 8.42 -27.87
N GLN A 11 -3.75 7.36 -27.06
CA GLN A 11 -4.53 7.27 -25.84
C GLN A 11 -4.15 8.43 -24.92
N THR A 12 -5.15 9.10 -24.38
CA THR A 12 -4.92 10.07 -23.30
C THR A 12 -4.62 9.23 -22.07
N GLU A 13 -3.38 9.27 -21.58
CA GLU A 13 -2.98 8.49 -20.41
C GLU A 13 -3.71 9.03 -19.17
N ILE A 14 -4.79 8.36 -18.79
CA ILE A 14 -5.36 8.50 -17.44
C ILE A 14 -4.41 7.75 -16.52
N SER A 15 -3.73 8.47 -15.63
CA SER A 15 -2.93 7.85 -14.57
C SER A 15 -3.89 7.16 -13.59
N ASN A 16 -3.84 5.82 -13.53
CA ASN A 16 -4.69 4.95 -12.70
C ASN A 16 -6.20 5.02 -13.01
N PRO A 17 -6.65 4.45 -14.14
CA PRO A 17 -8.08 4.34 -14.41
C PRO A 17 -8.75 3.37 -13.43
N GLU A 18 -9.93 3.75 -12.95
CA GLU A 18 -10.74 2.93 -12.04
C GLU A 18 -11.78 2.10 -12.78
N TYR A 19 -12.11 2.49 -14.01
CA TYR A 19 -13.10 1.83 -14.86
C TYR A 19 -12.59 1.73 -16.30
N VAL A 20 -13.13 0.79 -17.06
CA VAL A 20 -12.92 0.67 -18.49
C VAL A 20 -14.25 0.63 -19.21
N LEU A 21 -14.37 1.44 -20.26
CA LEU A 21 -15.47 1.38 -21.23
C LEU A 21 -15.05 0.46 -22.37
N THR A 22 -15.81 -0.60 -22.57
CA THR A 22 -15.59 -1.59 -23.61
C THR A 22 -16.65 -1.46 -24.69
N ILE A 23 -16.22 -1.43 -25.94
CA ILE A 23 -17.08 -1.59 -27.11
C ILE A 23 -16.66 -2.84 -27.87
N GLU A 24 -17.60 -3.76 -28.01
CA GLU A 24 -17.44 -4.98 -28.80
C GLU A 24 -18.28 -4.90 -30.07
N THR A 25 -17.68 -5.16 -31.23
CA THR A 25 -18.42 -5.31 -32.49
C THR A 25 -19.02 -6.71 -32.60
N HIS A 26 -20.04 -6.88 -33.44
CA HIS A 26 -20.57 -8.23 -33.73
C HIS A 26 -19.54 -9.16 -34.39
N GLU A 27 -18.44 -8.62 -34.93
CA GLU A 27 -17.33 -9.44 -35.45
C GLU A 27 -16.32 -9.85 -34.35
N GLY A 28 -16.57 -9.52 -33.09
CA GLY A 28 -15.72 -9.86 -31.94
C GLY A 28 -14.52 -8.91 -31.75
N LEU A 29 -14.49 -7.75 -32.42
CA LEU A 29 -13.46 -6.74 -32.18
C LEU A 29 -13.79 -6.01 -30.86
N MET A 30 -12.93 -6.20 -29.87
CA MET A 30 -13.03 -5.56 -28.56
C MET A 30 -12.12 -4.32 -28.50
N LEU A 31 -12.70 -3.17 -28.17
CA LEU A 31 -12.02 -1.88 -28.08
C LEU A 31 -12.29 -1.27 -26.71
N THR A 32 -11.24 -0.84 -26.03
CA THR A 32 -11.33 -0.34 -24.64
C THR A 32 -10.90 1.11 -24.52
N HIS A 33 -11.51 1.81 -23.56
CA HIS A 33 -11.17 3.17 -23.18
C HIS A 33 -11.10 3.29 -21.65
N PRO A 34 -9.98 3.73 -21.07
CA PRO A 34 -9.91 3.97 -19.64
C PRO A 34 -10.85 5.10 -19.23
N LEU A 35 -11.44 5.00 -18.02
CA LEU A 35 -12.29 6.01 -17.42
C LEU A 35 -11.87 6.30 -15.98
N SER A 36 -11.96 7.56 -15.58
CA SER A 36 -12.01 7.97 -14.18
C SER A 36 -13.35 7.61 -13.52
N MET A 37 -13.40 7.62 -12.19
CA MET A 37 -14.64 7.39 -11.43
C MET A 37 -15.74 8.39 -11.81
N GLU A 38 -15.37 9.65 -12.04
CA GLU A 38 -16.27 10.75 -12.38
C GLU A 38 -16.86 10.57 -13.78
N GLU A 39 -16.06 10.08 -14.72
CA GLU A 39 -16.52 9.74 -16.06
C GLU A 39 -17.45 8.53 -16.02
N ALA A 40 -17.09 7.48 -15.27
CA ALA A 40 -17.89 6.28 -15.12
C ALA A 40 -19.28 6.58 -14.53
N LYS A 41 -19.37 7.47 -13.52
CA LYS A 41 -20.66 7.91 -12.94
C LYS A 41 -21.59 8.55 -13.98
N VAL A 42 -21.04 9.25 -14.96
CA VAL A 42 -21.80 9.95 -16.00
C VAL A 42 -22.14 9.00 -17.15
N ILE A 43 -21.17 8.19 -17.59
CA ILE A 43 -21.28 7.29 -18.74
C ILE A 43 -22.00 5.98 -18.40
N GLY A 44 -22.15 5.62 -17.12
CA GLY A 44 -22.86 4.41 -16.70
C GLY A 44 -24.30 4.33 -17.23
N LYS A 45 -24.91 5.45 -17.64
CA LYS A 45 -26.24 5.51 -18.28
C LYS A 45 -26.24 5.11 -19.76
N MET A 46 -25.07 5.14 -20.41
CA MET A 46 -24.86 4.75 -21.81
C MET A 46 -24.56 3.25 -21.96
N ALA A 47 -23.95 2.64 -20.94
CA ALA A 47 -23.55 1.23 -20.95
C ALA A 47 -24.80 0.33 -20.96
N LEU A 48 -25.23 -0.06 -22.15
CA LEU A 48 -26.33 -0.98 -22.39
C LEU A 48 -25.92 -1.97 -23.49
N SER A 49 -26.26 -3.24 -23.28
CA SER A 49 -26.08 -4.28 -24.28
C SER A 49 -26.94 -4.00 -25.53
N GLY A 50 -26.32 -4.04 -26.72
CA GLY A 50 -27.05 -3.95 -28.00
C GLY A 50 -27.42 -2.53 -28.43
N THR A 51 -26.43 -1.65 -28.59
CA THR A 51 -26.63 -0.30 -29.14
C THR A 51 -26.48 -0.32 -30.66
N ALA A 52 -27.51 0.12 -31.38
CA ALA A 52 -27.42 0.31 -32.83
C ALA A 52 -26.37 1.38 -33.17
N ARG A 53 -25.58 1.13 -34.22
CA ARG A 53 -24.49 2.01 -34.67
C ARG A 53 -24.89 3.48 -34.76
N LYS A 54 -26.05 3.75 -35.36
CA LYS A 54 -26.58 5.12 -35.57
C LYS A 54 -26.94 5.82 -34.26
N ASP A 55 -27.20 5.06 -33.20
CA ASP A 55 -27.65 5.57 -31.90
C ASP A 55 -26.50 5.71 -30.89
N LEU A 56 -25.31 5.17 -31.20
CA LEU A 56 -24.15 5.19 -30.28
C LEU A 56 -23.77 6.61 -29.83
N LEU A 57 -23.51 7.52 -30.78
CA LEU A 57 -23.17 8.92 -30.45
C LEU A 57 -24.36 9.66 -29.80
N LYS A 58 -25.59 9.33 -30.21
CA LYS A 58 -26.79 9.94 -29.64
C LYS A 58 -26.95 9.57 -28.16
N ASN A 59 -26.74 8.30 -27.81
CA ASN A 59 -26.79 7.80 -26.44
C ASN A 59 -25.65 8.38 -25.59
N PHE A 60 -24.45 8.50 -26.17
CA PHE A 60 -23.34 9.20 -25.54
C PHE A 60 -23.71 10.65 -25.21
N PHE A 61 -24.16 11.43 -26.20
CA PHE A 61 -24.51 12.84 -25.99
C PHE A 61 -25.65 13.02 -25.00
N HIS A 62 -26.62 12.11 -24.98
CA HIS A 62 -27.68 12.12 -23.97
C HIS A 62 -27.12 11.97 -22.55
N SER A 63 -26.07 11.16 -22.38
CA SER A 63 -25.46 10.87 -21.08
C SER A 63 -24.59 12.03 -20.56
N VAL A 64 -23.97 12.80 -21.46
CA VAL A 64 -23.05 13.90 -21.11
C VAL A 64 -23.63 15.30 -21.33
N LYS A 65 -24.97 15.43 -21.34
CA LYS A 65 -25.75 16.59 -21.82
C LYS A 65 -25.28 17.98 -21.33
N ASP A 66 -24.65 18.06 -20.17
CA ASP A 66 -24.18 19.32 -19.56
C ASP A 66 -22.64 19.39 -19.39
N LYS A 67 -21.90 18.39 -19.88
CA LYS A 67 -20.45 18.21 -19.66
C LYS A 67 -19.65 17.92 -20.93
N TYR A 68 -20.19 18.22 -22.12
CA TYR A 68 -19.58 17.82 -23.40
C TYR A 68 -18.09 18.12 -23.56
N ALA A 69 -17.61 19.26 -23.05
CA ALA A 69 -16.21 19.64 -23.16
C ALA A 69 -15.27 18.68 -22.41
N GLU A 70 -15.69 18.23 -21.23
CA GLU A 70 -14.93 17.31 -20.35
C GLU A 70 -14.79 15.92 -21.02
N PHE A 71 -15.81 15.47 -21.75
CA PHE A 71 -15.86 14.14 -22.36
C PHE A 71 -15.43 14.11 -23.84
N SER A 72 -14.76 15.16 -24.30
CA SER A 72 -14.37 15.32 -25.71
C SER A 72 -13.41 14.24 -26.21
N HIS A 73 -12.60 13.65 -25.32
CA HIS A 73 -11.66 12.57 -25.64
C HIS A 73 -12.42 11.25 -25.92
N ILE A 74 -13.43 10.91 -25.13
CA ILE A 74 -14.30 9.74 -25.34
C ILE A 74 -15.11 9.89 -26.61
N LYS A 75 -15.62 11.10 -26.88
CA LYS A 75 -16.31 11.41 -28.14
C LYS A 75 -15.43 11.09 -29.35
N LYS A 76 -14.18 11.58 -29.37
CA LYS A 76 -13.22 11.32 -30.46
C LYS A 76 -12.93 9.84 -30.61
N TRP A 77 -12.83 9.12 -29.49
CA TRP A 77 -12.66 7.67 -29.48
C TRP A 77 -13.88 6.95 -30.10
N LEU A 78 -15.11 7.32 -29.74
CA LEU A 78 -16.32 6.75 -30.37
C LEU A 78 -16.39 7.06 -31.88
N GLU A 79 -16.05 8.28 -32.28
CA GLU A 79 -16.01 8.69 -33.70
C GLU A 79 -14.98 7.87 -34.50
N SER A 80 -13.82 7.55 -33.91
CA SER A 80 -12.81 6.73 -34.60
C SER A 80 -13.27 5.28 -34.79
N ILE A 81 -13.97 4.71 -33.80
CA ILE A 81 -14.57 3.36 -33.90
C ILE A 81 -15.63 3.34 -35.00
N LEU A 82 -16.48 4.36 -35.05
CA LEU A 82 -17.48 4.48 -36.11
C LEU A 82 -16.80 4.67 -37.48
N ALA A 83 -15.70 5.41 -37.58
CA ALA A 83 -14.99 5.54 -38.86
C ALA A 83 -14.34 4.22 -39.32
N SER A 84 -13.84 3.40 -38.39
CA SER A 84 -13.05 2.20 -38.69
C SER A 84 -13.87 0.93 -38.88
N THR A 85 -15.10 0.88 -38.34
CA THR A 85 -15.94 -0.32 -38.35
C THR A 85 -17.17 -0.14 -39.24
N LYS A 86 -17.73 -1.24 -39.77
CA LYS A 86 -19.02 -1.25 -40.52
C LYS A 86 -20.13 -2.01 -39.80
N THR A 87 -19.90 -2.47 -38.59
CA THR A 87 -20.86 -3.27 -37.81
C THR A 87 -22.16 -2.51 -37.54
N GLU A 88 -23.29 -3.21 -37.58
CA GLU A 88 -24.62 -2.61 -37.36
C GLU A 88 -24.91 -2.37 -35.86
N PHE A 89 -24.35 -3.21 -35.00
CA PHE A 89 -24.60 -3.22 -33.56
C PHE A 89 -23.30 -3.28 -32.78
N PHE A 90 -23.31 -2.59 -31.65
CA PHE A 90 -22.24 -2.63 -30.67
C PHE A 90 -22.78 -3.13 -29.34
N THR A 91 -21.96 -3.89 -28.63
CA THR A 91 -22.14 -4.10 -27.20
C THR A 91 -21.30 -3.08 -26.47
N VAL A 92 -21.91 -2.28 -25.60
CA VAL A 92 -21.21 -1.28 -24.78
C VAL A 92 -21.29 -1.73 -23.34
N GLN A 93 -20.13 -1.95 -22.72
CA GLN A 93 -20.01 -2.40 -21.35
C GLN A 93 -19.08 -1.48 -20.58
N MET A 94 -19.31 -1.36 -19.28
CA MET A 94 -18.42 -0.64 -18.38
C MET A 94 -18.09 -1.56 -17.22
N GLU A 95 -16.80 -1.76 -16.99
CA GLU A 95 -16.29 -2.64 -15.96
C GLU A 95 -15.41 -1.83 -15.01
N LYS A 96 -15.48 -2.17 -13.72
CA LYS A 96 -14.54 -1.63 -12.74
C LYS A 96 -13.20 -2.33 -12.95
N ILE A 97 -12.13 -1.57 -13.05
CA ILE A 97 -10.77 -2.11 -13.05
C ILE A 97 -10.46 -2.43 -11.60
N ASP A 98 -10.35 -3.71 -11.27
CA ASP A 98 -9.73 -4.09 -10.01
C ASP A 98 -8.25 -3.69 -10.11
N PRO A 99 -7.73 -2.84 -9.20
CA PRO A 99 -6.32 -2.53 -9.21
C PRO A 99 -5.56 -3.86 -9.12
N PRO A 100 -4.46 -4.04 -9.88
CA PRO A 100 -3.61 -5.21 -9.68
C PRO A 100 -3.29 -5.26 -8.18
N GLN A 101 -3.66 -6.34 -7.50
CA GLN A 101 -3.26 -6.53 -6.12
C GLN A 101 -1.74 -6.40 -6.12
N ALA A 102 -1.23 -5.37 -5.45
CA ALA A 102 0.20 -5.21 -5.30
C ALA A 102 0.73 -6.51 -4.71
N GLU A 103 1.59 -7.21 -5.47
CA GLU A 103 2.22 -8.42 -4.97
C GLU A 103 2.92 -8.05 -3.67
N ILE A 104 2.51 -8.69 -2.57
CA ILE A 104 3.14 -8.49 -1.27
C ILE A 104 4.62 -8.83 -1.49
N PRO A 105 5.57 -7.91 -1.27
CA PRO A 105 6.98 -8.18 -1.48
C PRO A 105 7.42 -9.45 -0.76
N ALA A 106 8.29 -10.25 -1.37
CA ALA A 106 8.69 -11.56 -0.82
C ALA A 106 9.21 -11.47 0.64
N TYR A 107 9.84 -10.35 1.02
CA TYR A 107 10.30 -10.12 2.38
C TYR A 107 9.18 -9.93 3.40
N LEU A 108 7.95 -9.58 2.97
CA LEU A 108 6.73 -9.41 3.77
C LEU A 108 5.81 -10.64 3.78
N GLN A 109 6.20 -11.72 3.10
CA GLN A 109 5.41 -12.96 2.99
C GLN A 109 5.75 -13.97 4.10
N CYS A 110 6.18 -13.52 5.28
CA CYS A 110 6.41 -14.42 6.42
C CYS A 110 5.23 -14.45 7.38
N GLU A 111 5.07 -15.57 8.09
CA GLU A 111 4.13 -15.65 9.20
C GLU A 111 4.53 -14.63 10.27
N PRO A 112 3.61 -13.75 10.69
CA PRO A 112 3.93 -12.75 11.68
C PRO A 112 4.35 -13.38 13.01
N ARG A 113 5.42 -12.85 13.59
CA ARG A 113 5.94 -13.29 14.89
C ARG A 113 5.61 -12.26 15.95
N ILE A 114 5.01 -12.70 17.06
CA ILE A 114 4.61 -11.82 18.17
C ILE A 114 5.61 -11.98 19.31
N TYR A 115 6.17 -10.87 19.76
CA TYR A 115 7.09 -10.84 20.90
C TYR A 115 6.47 -10.05 22.03
N THR A 116 6.59 -10.57 23.25
CA THR A 116 6.28 -9.84 24.48
C THR A 116 7.58 -9.42 25.15
N LEU A 117 7.78 -8.12 25.30
CA LEU A 117 8.92 -7.55 26.01
C LEU A 117 8.53 -7.29 27.46
N LYS A 118 9.22 -7.91 28.42
CA LYS A 118 9.10 -7.66 29.87
C LYS A 118 10.30 -6.87 30.37
N SER A 119 10.17 -6.11 31.44
CA SER A 119 11.27 -5.28 31.94
C SER A 119 11.47 -5.38 33.46
N LYS A 120 12.69 -5.16 33.97
CA LYS A 120 13.02 -5.16 35.41
C LYS A 120 13.98 -4.05 35.75
N ASN A 121 13.70 -3.17 36.71
CA ASN A 121 14.59 -2.06 37.07
C ASN A 121 15.92 -2.53 37.71
N ASP A 122 16.83 -1.58 37.94
CA ASP A 122 18.14 -1.79 38.61
C ASP A 122 18.02 -2.33 40.06
N PHE A 123 16.82 -2.25 40.66
CA PHE A 123 16.52 -2.76 42.00
C PHE A 123 15.87 -4.14 41.98
N ASN A 124 15.80 -4.79 40.81
CA ASN A 124 15.22 -6.12 40.60
C ASN A 124 13.70 -6.17 40.85
N GLU A 125 13.03 -5.02 40.86
CA GLU A 125 11.58 -4.90 40.85
C GLU A 125 11.09 -5.16 39.42
N ILE A 126 10.18 -6.12 39.28
CA ILE A 126 9.58 -6.48 38.00
C ILE A 126 8.56 -5.40 37.68
N PHE A 127 8.83 -4.64 36.63
CA PHE A 127 7.87 -3.71 36.06
C PHE A 127 7.43 -4.29 34.73
N GLU A 128 6.16 -4.70 34.67
CA GLU A 128 5.64 -5.34 33.48
C GLU A 128 5.31 -4.29 32.43
N ALA A 129 6.33 -3.93 31.65
CA ALA A 129 6.11 -3.60 30.26
C ALA A 129 5.60 -4.86 29.57
N THR A 130 4.56 -4.76 28.74
CA THR A 130 4.20 -5.77 27.76
C THR A 130 4.05 -5.06 26.44
N ILE A 131 5.10 -5.12 25.62
CA ILE A 131 5.03 -4.63 24.24
C ILE A 131 4.83 -5.84 23.34
N GLU A 132 3.76 -5.85 22.56
CA GLU A 132 3.51 -6.81 21.49
C GLU A 132 4.02 -6.26 20.16
N ILE A 133 5.07 -6.89 19.64
CA ILE A 133 5.65 -6.53 18.34
C ILE A 133 5.38 -7.65 17.35
N LYS A 134 4.69 -7.30 16.27
CA LYS A 134 4.42 -8.17 15.12
C LYS A 134 5.49 -7.96 14.06
N ILE A 135 6.41 -8.92 13.90
CA ILE A 135 7.43 -8.89 12.86
C ILE A 135 6.88 -9.49 11.57
N LYS A 136 6.85 -8.69 10.51
CA LYS A 136 6.35 -9.03 9.17
C LYS A 136 7.45 -9.34 8.17
N CYS A 137 8.72 -9.16 8.54
CA CYS A 137 9.86 -9.40 7.67
C CYS A 137 10.55 -10.75 7.88
N THR A 138 11.13 -11.29 6.81
CA THR A 138 12.07 -12.42 6.86
C THR A 138 13.38 -12.03 7.57
N ASP A 139 14.05 -13.00 8.20
CA ASP A 139 15.32 -12.78 8.93
C ASP A 139 16.47 -12.33 8.01
N ASN A 140 16.42 -12.74 6.74
CA ASN A 140 17.39 -12.32 5.73
C ASN A 140 17.24 -10.82 5.45
N HIS A 141 16.01 -10.36 5.23
CA HIS A 141 15.76 -8.94 4.99
C HIS A 141 16.08 -8.09 6.23
N ILE A 142 15.71 -8.56 7.43
CA ILE A 142 16.11 -7.94 8.69
C ILE A 142 17.64 -7.80 8.79
N SER A 143 18.38 -8.84 8.39
CA SER A 143 19.83 -8.84 8.37
C SER A 143 20.44 -7.84 7.39
N GLU A 144 19.84 -7.70 6.19
CA GLU A 144 20.27 -6.77 5.16
C GLU A 144 20.06 -5.31 5.59
N VAL A 145 18.86 -5.00 6.08
CA VAL A 145 18.53 -3.67 6.62
C VAL A 145 19.46 -3.35 7.80
N PHE A 146 19.66 -4.31 8.71
CA PHE A 146 20.59 -4.14 9.84
C PHE A 146 22.00 -3.78 9.38
N GLN A 147 22.53 -4.49 8.38
CA GLN A 147 23.86 -4.21 7.85
C GLN A 147 23.93 -2.87 7.11
N SER A 148 22.88 -2.49 6.39
CA SER A 148 22.81 -1.20 5.69
C SER A 148 22.78 -0.02 6.65
N TRP A 149 22.15 -0.17 7.82
CA TRP A 149 21.96 0.92 8.77
C TRP A 149 23.03 0.98 9.85
N PHE A 150 23.53 -0.17 10.32
CA PHE A 150 24.47 -0.25 11.43
C PHE A 150 25.86 -0.76 11.04
N GLY A 151 26.07 -1.16 9.78
CA GLY A 151 27.32 -1.78 9.32
C GLY A 151 28.50 -0.83 9.12
N SER A 152 28.26 0.48 9.02
CA SER A 152 29.32 1.50 8.79
C SER A 152 29.51 2.50 9.92
N ASP A 153 28.46 2.82 10.69
CA ASP A 153 28.51 3.77 11.81
C ASP A 153 27.84 3.16 13.04
N SER A 154 28.63 2.48 13.87
CA SER A 154 28.16 1.99 15.15
C SER A 154 28.45 3.06 16.21
N THR A 155 27.46 3.87 16.55
CA THR A 155 27.50 4.68 17.78
C THR A 155 27.70 3.77 19.01
N SER A 156 28.19 4.31 20.13
CA SER A 156 28.46 3.54 21.36
C SER A 156 27.24 2.73 21.84
N ILE A 157 26.04 3.29 21.69
CA ILE A 157 24.76 2.67 22.05
C ILE A 157 24.47 1.44 21.16
N SER A 158 24.71 1.53 19.85
CA SER A 158 24.52 0.41 18.92
C SER A 158 25.46 -0.75 19.21
N GLN A 159 26.72 -0.47 19.58
CA GLN A 159 27.65 -1.52 19.99
C GLN A 159 27.25 -2.18 21.32
N GLN A 160 26.79 -1.39 22.28
CA GLN A 160 26.35 -1.89 23.59
C GLN A 160 25.10 -2.78 23.47
N LEU A 161 24.11 -2.34 22.70
CA LEU A 161 22.90 -3.12 22.42
C LEU A 161 23.22 -4.41 21.63
N LEU A 162 24.15 -4.37 20.67
CA LEU A 162 24.56 -5.56 19.90
C LEU A 162 25.27 -6.58 20.79
N LYS A 163 26.15 -6.11 21.69
CA LYS A 163 26.81 -6.95 22.70
C LYS A 163 25.80 -7.57 23.66
N ASN A 164 24.83 -6.79 24.13
CA ASN A 164 23.74 -7.25 25.01
C ASN A 164 22.73 -8.16 24.29
N SER A 165 22.80 -8.24 22.97
CA SER A 165 22.00 -9.13 22.15
C SER A 165 22.79 -10.36 21.69
N LYS A 166 24.04 -10.55 22.16
CA LYS A 166 24.91 -11.68 21.79
C LYS A 166 25.07 -11.87 20.26
N GLY A 167 24.94 -10.79 19.49
CA GLY A 167 24.97 -10.83 18.03
C GLY A 167 23.66 -11.24 17.35
N ASP A 168 22.59 -11.48 18.10
CA ASP A 168 21.26 -11.69 17.54
C ASP A 168 20.65 -10.35 17.10
N LYS A 169 20.46 -10.21 15.79
CA LYS A 169 19.99 -8.98 15.15
C LYS A 169 18.49 -8.73 15.39
N LEU A 170 17.70 -9.80 15.46
CA LEU A 170 16.27 -9.68 15.74
C LEU A 170 16.07 -9.24 17.18
N LEU A 171 16.77 -9.89 18.12
CA LEU A 171 16.80 -9.51 19.52
C LEU A 171 17.27 -8.04 19.71
N PHE A 172 18.27 -7.61 18.94
CA PHE A 172 18.73 -6.22 18.93
C PHE A 172 17.62 -5.26 18.53
N ILE A 173 16.92 -5.52 17.42
CA ILE A 173 15.87 -4.64 16.91
C ILE A 173 14.72 -4.54 17.90
N LEU A 174 14.31 -5.67 18.49
CA LEU A 174 13.26 -5.67 19.51
C LEU A 174 13.64 -4.82 20.73
N LYS A 175 14.88 -4.92 21.21
CA LYS A 175 15.39 -4.07 22.31
C LYS A 175 15.48 -2.60 21.92
N LEU A 176 15.84 -2.31 20.68
CA LEU A 176 15.90 -0.95 20.15
C LEU A 176 14.52 -0.29 20.08
N ILE A 177 13.51 -1.03 19.58
CA ILE A 177 12.10 -0.60 19.56
C ILE A 177 11.61 -0.35 20.99
N ALA A 178 11.91 -1.26 21.93
CA ALA A 178 11.56 -1.11 23.34
C ALA A 178 12.10 0.19 23.94
N TRP A 179 13.39 0.46 23.71
CA TRP A 179 14.04 1.66 24.21
C TRP A 179 13.46 2.94 23.62
N GLN A 180 13.26 3.00 22.30
CA GLN A 180 12.70 4.16 21.63
C GLN A 180 11.27 4.45 22.08
N THR A 181 10.46 3.40 22.20
CA THR A 181 9.09 3.47 22.71
C THR A 181 9.09 4.05 24.13
N THR A 182 9.94 3.52 25.01
CA THR A 182 9.97 3.97 26.42
C THR A 182 10.47 5.40 26.56
N THR A 183 11.50 5.78 25.79
CA THR A 183 12.03 7.15 25.77
C THR A 183 10.94 8.15 25.34
N TYR A 184 10.20 7.84 24.27
CA TYR A 184 9.09 8.67 23.83
C TYR A 184 8.00 8.81 24.90
N CYS A 185 7.66 7.72 25.60
CA CYS A 185 6.68 7.75 26.68
C CYS A 185 7.13 8.66 27.85
N ILE A 186 8.42 8.63 28.22
CA ILE A 186 9.01 9.50 29.24
C ILE A 186 8.92 10.97 28.83
N GLU A 187 9.24 11.27 27.57
CA GLU A 187 9.30 12.65 27.08
C GLU A 187 7.92 13.32 26.95
N ASN A 188 6.84 12.53 26.83
CA ASN A 188 5.50 13.03 26.46
C ASN A 188 4.40 12.82 27.52
N ASP A 189 4.77 12.45 28.75
CA ASP A 189 3.87 12.39 29.93
C ASP A 189 2.56 11.57 29.72
N VAL A 190 2.75 10.35 29.21
CA VAL A 190 1.89 9.15 29.34
C VAL A 190 0.55 9.10 28.59
N VAL A 191 -0.04 10.21 28.13
CA VAL A 191 -1.29 10.12 27.33
C VAL A 191 -0.97 9.94 25.85
N ILE A 192 -0.76 8.70 25.45
CA ILE A 192 -0.34 8.36 24.09
C ILE A 192 -1.55 8.02 23.23
N ASP A 193 -1.73 8.74 22.13
CA ASP A 193 -2.47 8.24 20.98
C ASP A 193 -1.59 7.20 20.25
N TRP A 194 -2.09 5.97 20.15
CA TRP A 194 -1.37 4.86 19.51
C TRP A 194 -0.99 5.13 18.07
N ALA A 195 -1.82 5.90 17.34
CA ALA A 195 -1.51 6.31 15.99
C ALA A 195 -0.31 7.26 15.97
N ASP A 196 -0.18 8.13 16.96
CA ASP A 196 0.94 9.08 17.07
C ASP A 196 2.24 8.40 17.47
N LEU A 197 2.21 7.42 18.38
CA LEU A 197 3.40 6.64 18.71
C LEU A 197 3.88 5.78 17.54
N ASN A 198 2.97 5.07 16.86
CA ASN A 198 3.34 4.30 15.67
C ASN A 198 3.90 5.24 14.59
N LYS A 199 3.26 6.39 14.36
CA LYS A 199 3.77 7.40 13.43
C LYS A 199 5.13 7.95 13.86
N TRP A 200 5.38 8.15 15.14
CA TRP A 200 6.67 8.63 15.64
C TRP A 200 7.76 7.58 15.47
N LEU A 201 7.51 6.33 15.86
CA LEU A 201 8.44 5.21 15.69
C LEU A 201 8.76 4.93 14.23
N LEU A 202 7.75 4.97 13.36
CA LEU A 202 7.95 4.85 11.92
C LEU A 202 8.79 6.01 11.39
N ASN A 203 8.60 7.24 11.88
CA ASN A 203 9.43 8.39 11.44
C ASN A 203 10.79 8.50 12.15
N ASN A 204 11.09 7.62 13.10
CA ASN A 204 12.31 7.65 13.87
C ASN A 204 13.52 7.29 12.99
N GLU A 205 14.53 8.15 12.93
CA GLU A 205 15.70 7.94 12.08
C GLU A 205 16.46 6.65 12.39
N ILE A 206 16.39 6.18 13.64
CA ILE A 206 17.07 4.95 14.09
C ILE A 206 16.30 3.70 13.62
N LEU A 207 14.99 3.81 13.36
CA LEU A 207 14.12 2.72 12.88
C LEU A 207 13.69 2.86 11.42
N LYS A 208 14.13 3.92 10.73
CA LYS A 208 13.71 4.27 9.36
C LYS A 208 13.95 3.17 8.33
N GLY A 209 14.89 2.26 8.56
CA GLY A 209 15.13 1.08 7.72
C GLY A 209 14.14 -0.07 7.92
N PHE A 210 13.45 -0.12 9.05
CA PHE A 210 12.67 -1.27 9.50
C PHE A 210 11.16 -1.00 9.49
N GLN A 211 10.72 0.13 8.95
CA GLN A 211 9.33 0.62 9.00
C GLN A 211 8.31 -0.40 8.50
N ASP A 212 8.60 -1.11 7.42
CA ASP A 212 7.70 -2.12 6.86
C ASP A 212 7.80 -3.47 7.58
N CYS A 213 8.79 -3.64 8.45
CA CYS A 213 9.14 -4.92 9.06
C CYS A 213 8.48 -5.22 10.38
N PHE A 214 7.92 -4.22 11.05
CA PHE A 214 7.26 -4.41 12.33
C PHE A 214 5.98 -3.60 12.43
N GLU A 215 5.08 -4.08 13.28
CA GLU A 215 3.89 -3.37 13.73
C GLU A 215 3.80 -3.55 15.23
N ILE A 216 3.56 -2.48 15.97
CA ILE A 216 3.34 -2.56 17.42
C ILE A 216 1.84 -2.54 17.64
N SER A 217 1.31 -3.63 18.19
CA SER A 217 -0.13 -3.83 18.39
C SER A 217 -0.58 -3.45 19.79
N THR A 218 0.26 -3.67 20.80
CA THR A 218 -0.07 -3.44 22.21
C THR A 218 1.16 -2.94 22.94
N ILE A 219 0.98 -1.93 23.79
CA ILE A 219 1.96 -1.51 24.77
C ILE A 219 1.21 -1.32 26.09
N ASP A 220 1.55 -2.14 27.07
CA ASP A 220 1.11 -1.97 28.45
C ASP A 220 2.33 -1.63 29.31
N PHE A 221 2.26 -0.58 30.10
CA PHE A 221 3.32 -0.17 31.04
C PHE A 221 2.70 0.33 32.32
N ASP A 222 3.10 -0.26 33.44
CA ASP A 222 2.73 0.28 34.74
C ASP A 222 3.63 1.45 35.17
N ILE A 223 4.96 1.43 34.90
CA ILE A 223 5.91 2.54 35.25
C ILE A 223 7.15 2.57 34.32
N PHE A 224 7.79 3.76 34.19
CA PHE A 224 8.95 4.12 33.36
C PHE A 224 10.26 3.35 33.64
N LEU A 225 10.98 2.93 32.59
CA LEU A 225 12.23 2.16 32.70
C LEU A 225 13.30 2.52 31.65
N GLY A 226 14.57 2.31 31.99
CA GLY A 226 15.71 2.37 31.07
C GLY A 226 15.85 1.13 30.16
N HIS A 227 16.64 1.28 29.09
CA HIS A 227 16.87 0.27 28.04
C HIS A 227 17.55 -1.04 28.46
N GLU A 228 18.29 -1.05 29.57
CA GLU A 228 19.02 -2.24 30.02
C GLU A 228 18.12 -3.32 30.63
N HIS A 229 16.83 -3.02 30.78
CA HIS A 229 15.92 -3.77 31.63
C HIS A 229 15.06 -4.81 30.90
N PHE A 230 15.09 -4.85 29.57
CA PHE A 230 14.19 -5.69 28.77
C PHE A 230 14.63 -7.16 28.63
N GLU A 231 13.76 -8.08 29.08
CA GLU A 231 13.75 -9.53 28.82
C GLU A 231 12.70 -9.84 27.74
N ILE A 232 13.03 -10.70 26.75
CA ILE A 232 12.11 -11.06 25.66
C ILE A 232 11.52 -12.44 25.91
N VAL A 233 10.20 -12.55 25.81
CA VAL A 233 9.48 -13.83 25.78
C VAL A 233 8.79 -13.94 24.42
N GLU A 234 9.07 -15.02 23.68
CA GLU A 234 8.37 -15.31 22.43
C GLU A 234 6.92 -15.69 22.75
N GLY A 235 5.96 -15.02 22.11
CA GLY A 235 4.54 -15.32 22.26
C GLY A 235 4.20 -16.60 21.50
N VAL A 236 3.44 -17.49 22.12
CA VAL A 236 2.86 -18.64 21.40
C VAL A 236 1.65 -18.11 20.61
N ASN A 237 1.69 -18.23 19.28
CA ASN A 237 0.53 -17.98 18.43
C ASN A 237 -0.60 -18.94 18.86
N ASN A 238 -1.64 -18.40 19.53
CA ASN A 238 -2.88 -19.13 19.83
C ASN A 238 -3.89 -18.96 18.70
#